data_AF-A0A1G3MPA0-F1
#
_entry.id   AF-A0A1G3MPA0-F1
#
_cell.length_a   1.000
_cell.length_b   1.000
_cell.length_c   1.000
_cell.angle_alpha   90.00
_cell.angle_beta   90.00
_cell.angle_gamma   90.00
#
_symmetry.space_group_name_H-M   'P 1'
#
loop_
_entity.id
_entity.type
_entity.pdbx_description
1 polymer ?
#
loop_
_entity_poly.entity_id
_entity_poly.type
_entity_poly.pdbx_seq_one_letter_code
_entity_poly.pdbx_strand_id
1 'polypeptide(L)'
;MIFASSPIPLRHEQAVTLQTEFSVPDPVYARAYFPVALGALVAGELWHELWINGELVKRYFYETLPEADWTQVQIWLSSEVYQAEFAALTAGQHQVEIRLYKLGPVDQAAGDGAVRPAIAVSRGEFSYLVP
;
A
#
# COMPACT_ATOMS: atom_id res chain seq x y z
N MET A 1 -7.61 -4.61 -1.90
CA MET A 1 -7.12 -3.36 -2.53
C MET A 1 -7.47 -3.41 -4.01
N ILE A 2 -7.70 -2.27 -4.65
CA ILE A 2 -7.95 -2.17 -6.10
C ILE A 2 -6.87 -1.30 -6.75
N PHE A 3 -6.65 -1.51 -8.05
CA PHE A 3 -5.61 -0.81 -8.80
C PHE A 3 -6.17 -0.22 -10.11
N ALA A 4 -5.57 0.86 -10.58
CA ALA A 4 -5.91 1.51 -11.85
C ALA A 4 -4.70 2.30 -12.39
N SER A 5 -4.77 2.65 -13.68
CA SER A 5 -3.80 3.52 -14.35
C SER A 5 -4.08 5.01 -14.19
N SER A 6 -5.02 5.36 -13.32
CA SER A 6 -5.33 6.74 -12.95
C SER A 6 -5.64 6.83 -11.44
N PRO A 7 -5.51 8.02 -10.83
CA PRO A 7 -5.96 8.23 -9.46
C PRO A 7 -7.40 7.76 -9.30
N ILE A 8 -7.71 7.04 -8.21
CA ILE A 8 -9.00 6.43 -7.94
C ILE A 8 -9.70 7.25 -6.87
N PRO A 9 -10.50 8.29 -7.16
CA PRO A 9 -11.04 9.17 -6.12
C PRO A 9 -11.99 8.39 -5.19
N LEU A 10 -12.09 8.84 -3.93
CA LEU A 10 -13.01 8.27 -2.94
C LEU A 10 -14.43 8.20 -3.51
N ARG A 11 -15.06 7.02 -3.49
CA ARG A 11 -16.45 6.78 -3.94
C ARG A 11 -16.68 6.99 -5.45
N HIS A 12 -15.60 7.12 -6.23
CA HIS A 12 -15.64 7.25 -7.68
C HIS A 12 -14.90 6.10 -8.38
N GLU A 13 -14.87 4.92 -7.75
CA GLU A 13 -14.23 3.72 -8.27
C GLU A 13 -14.84 3.28 -9.61
N GLN A 14 -16.15 3.52 -9.79
CA GLN A 14 -16.86 3.20 -11.03
C GLN A 14 -16.43 4.08 -12.22
N ALA A 15 -15.76 5.21 -11.96
CA ALA A 15 -15.29 6.13 -12.98
C ALA A 15 -13.88 5.78 -13.50
N VAL A 16 -13.23 4.75 -12.95
CA VAL A 16 -11.91 4.29 -13.38
C VAL A 16 -11.97 2.86 -13.90
N THR A 17 -11.05 2.53 -14.81
CA THR A 17 -10.88 1.14 -15.25
C THR A 17 -9.97 0.44 -14.25
N LEU A 18 -10.54 -0.50 -13.49
CA LEU A 18 -9.76 -1.33 -12.57
C LEU A 18 -8.92 -2.33 -13.36
N GLN A 19 -7.68 -2.53 -12.93
CA GLN A 19 -6.69 -3.36 -13.61
C GLN A 19 -5.96 -4.25 -12.60
N THR A 20 -5.55 -5.41 -13.06
CA THR A 20 -4.67 -6.33 -12.33
C THR A 20 -3.39 -6.64 -13.11
N GLU A 21 -3.24 -6.02 -14.28
CA GLU A 21 -2.13 -6.18 -15.20
C GLU A 21 -1.74 -4.79 -15.70
N PHE A 22 -0.44 -4.50 -15.66
CA PHE A 22 0.15 -3.23 -16.05
C PHE A 22 1.44 -3.52 -16.83
N SER A 23 1.87 -2.58 -17.65
CA SER A 23 3.13 -2.66 -18.38
C SER A 23 3.91 -1.36 -18.23
N VAL A 24 5.23 -1.36 -18.35
CA VAL A 24 5.98 -0.10 -18.48
C VAL A 24 5.49 0.66 -19.73
N PRO A 25 5.18 1.97 -19.68
CA PRO A 25 5.36 2.93 -18.57
C PRO A 25 4.05 3.27 -17.82
N ASP A 26 3.08 2.35 -17.77
CA ASP A 26 1.78 2.56 -17.15
C ASP A 26 1.95 3.03 -15.70
N PRO A 27 1.33 4.16 -15.33
CA PRO A 27 1.30 4.56 -13.93
C PRO A 27 0.42 3.57 -13.17
N VAL A 28 0.79 3.30 -11.91
CA VAL A 28 0.01 2.41 -11.05
C VAL A 28 -0.45 3.18 -9.82
N TYR A 29 -1.77 3.20 -9.62
CA TYR A 29 -2.41 3.73 -8.42
C TYR A 29 -3.11 2.59 -7.72
N ALA A 30 -3.00 2.55 -6.39
CA ALA A 30 -3.72 1.60 -5.56
C ALA A 30 -4.65 2.33 -4.60
N ARG A 31 -5.81 1.74 -4.33
CA ARG A 31 -6.75 2.21 -3.31
C ARG A 31 -6.99 1.07 -2.32
N ALA A 32 -6.55 1.29 -1.10
CA ALA A 32 -6.71 0.36 0.01
C ALA A 32 -8.00 0.68 0.76
N TYR A 33 -8.82 -0.32 1.04
CA TYR A 33 -10.04 -0.20 1.86
C TYR A 33 -9.87 -1.00 3.14
N PHE A 34 -10.46 -0.50 4.22
CA PHE A 34 -10.45 -1.10 5.55
C PHE A 34 -11.89 -1.28 6.04
N PRO A 35 -12.23 -2.41 6.69
CA PRO A 35 -13.57 -2.62 7.24
C PRO A 35 -13.87 -1.73 8.45
N VAL A 36 -12.83 -1.18 9.08
CA VAL A 36 -12.92 -0.32 10.27
C VAL A 36 -12.00 0.88 10.06
N ALA A 37 -12.38 2.04 10.61
CA ALA A 37 -11.56 3.24 10.60
C ALA A 37 -10.14 2.98 11.15
N LEU A 38 -9.15 3.71 10.65
CA LEU A 38 -7.76 3.53 11.04
C LEU A 38 -7.53 3.82 12.54
N GLY A 39 -8.32 4.72 13.12
CA GLY A 39 -8.12 5.23 14.47
C GLY A 39 -7.00 6.27 14.52
N ALA A 40 -6.79 6.88 15.68
CA ALA A 40 -5.69 7.80 15.87
C ALA A 40 -4.35 7.06 15.75
N LEU A 41 -3.44 7.62 14.96
CA LEU A 41 -2.11 7.09 14.68
C LEU A 41 -1.08 8.19 14.96
N VAL A 42 0.15 7.81 15.29
CA VAL A 42 1.32 8.71 15.21
C VAL A 42 2.29 8.28 14.11
N ALA A 43 3.26 9.14 13.80
CA ALA A 43 4.21 8.89 12.72
C ALA A 43 4.96 7.57 12.96
N GLY A 44 5.13 6.78 11.90
CA GLY A 44 5.74 5.44 11.98
C GLY A 44 4.77 4.30 12.35
N GLU A 45 3.51 4.61 12.70
CA GLU A 45 2.52 3.57 13.01
C GLU A 45 1.73 3.06 11.83
N LEU A 46 1.83 3.72 10.67
CA LEU A 46 1.22 3.32 9.41
C LEU A 46 2.31 3.20 8.36
N TRP A 47 2.35 2.07 7.67
CA TRP A 47 3.30 1.84 6.58
C TRP A 47 2.74 0.82 5.61
N HIS A 48 3.19 0.89 4.36
CA HIS A 48 3.03 -0.22 3.44
C HIS A 48 4.36 -0.78 2.99
N GLU A 49 4.29 -2.03 2.57
CA GLU A 49 5.37 -2.79 1.99
C GLU A 49 5.11 -3.00 0.50
N LEU A 50 6.14 -2.79 -0.31
CA LEU A 50 6.22 -3.19 -1.71
C LEU A 50 6.96 -4.53 -1.78
N TRP A 51 6.28 -5.54 -2.28
CA TRP A 51 6.83 -6.87 -2.53
C TRP A 51 6.85 -7.12 -4.04
N ILE A 52 7.95 -7.64 -4.55
CA ILE A 52 8.09 -8.00 -5.97
C ILE A 52 8.62 -9.43 -6.05
N ASN A 53 7.92 -10.28 -6.81
CA ASN A 53 8.24 -11.70 -6.96
C ASN A 53 8.40 -12.44 -5.61
N GLY A 54 7.62 -12.01 -4.60
CA GLY A 54 7.65 -12.59 -3.25
C GLY A 54 8.75 -12.04 -2.33
N GLU A 55 9.59 -11.12 -2.81
CA GLU A 55 10.64 -10.48 -2.00
C GLU A 55 10.22 -9.08 -1.54
N LEU A 56 10.52 -8.74 -0.29
CA LEU A 56 10.30 -7.40 0.23
C LEU A 56 11.32 -6.45 -0.38
N VAL A 57 10.84 -5.51 -1.19
CA VAL A 57 11.68 -4.52 -1.88
C VAL A 57 11.74 -3.20 -1.10
N LYS A 58 10.61 -2.74 -0.57
CA LYS A 58 10.54 -1.44 0.12
C LYS A 58 9.53 -1.42 1.25
N ARG A 59 9.85 -0.68 2.31
CA ARG A 59 8.91 -0.20 3.33
C ARG A 59 8.77 1.32 3.21
N TYR A 60 7.54 1.80 3.18
CA TYR A 60 7.24 3.22 3.21
C TYR A 60 6.39 3.55 4.44
N PHE A 61 6.95 4.35 5.34
CA PHE A 61 6.25 4.86 6.53
C PHE A 61 5.59 6.19 6.18
N TYR A 62 4.32 6.34 6.53
CA TYR A 62 3.59 7.57 6.27
C TYR A 62 4.00 8.65 7.27
N GLU A 63 4.54 9.75 6.77
CA GLU A 63 4.86 10.95 7.57
C GLU A 63 3.62 11.82 7.76
N THR A 64 2.85 12.02 6.69
CA THR A 64 1.52 12.64 6.76
C THR A 64 0.49 11.55 6.97
N LEU A 65 -0.17 11.58 8.13
CA LEU A 65 -1.10 10.55 8.53
C LEU A 65 -2.52 10.85 8.04
N PRO A 66 -3.30 9.83 7.65
CA PRO A 66 -4.72 9.97 7.39
C PRO A 66 -5.47 10.32 8.69
N GLU A 67 -6.66 10.94 8.56
CA GLU A 67 -7.49 11.21 9.72
C GLU A 67 -8.01 9.91 10.35
N ALA A 68 -8.32 9.98 11.65
CA ALA A 68 -8.66 8.79 12.44
C ALA A 68 -9.91 8.04 11.94
N ASP A 69 -10.82 8.73 11.27
CA ASP A 69 -12.06 8.20 10.72
C ASP A 69 -11.91 7.64 9.29
N TRP A 70 -10.73 7.79 8.67
CA TRP A 70 -10.50 7.28 7.32
C TRP A 70 -10.62 5.75 7.28
N THR A 71 -11.39 5.26 6.32
CA THR A 71 -11.58 3.84 6.01
C THR A 71 -10.86 3.40 4.73
N GLN A 72 -10.04 4.28 4.16
CA GLN A 72 -9.28 4.01 2.94
C GLN A 72 -8.10 4.96 2.73
N VAL A 73 -7.10 4.54 1.95
CA VAL A 73 -5.97 5.39 1.52
C VAL A 73 -5.61 5.15 0.04
N GLN A 74 -5.05 6.16 -0.63
CA GLN A 74 -4.45 5.98 -1.96
C GLN A 74 -2.95 5.76 -1.83
N ILE A 75 -2.40 4.90 -2.67
CA ILE A 75 -0.96 4.66 -2.81
C ILE A 75 -0.59 4.95 -4.26
N TRP A 76 0.41 5.81 -4.46
CA TRP A 76 0.84 6.28 -5.77
C TRP A 76 2.13 5.55 -6.13
N LEU A 77 2.00 4.35 -6.68
CA LEU A 77 3.17 3.51 -7.04
C LEU A 77 3.95 4.08 -8.22
N SER A 78 3.33 4.95 -9.01
CA SER A 78 4.00 5.75 -10.05
C SER A 78 4.73 7.00 -9.54
N SER A 79 4.72 7.26 -8.22
CA SER A 79 5.45 8.40 -7.66
C SER A 79 6.97 8.17 -7.67
N GLU A 80 7.73 9.27 -7.55
CA GLU A 80 9.20 9.25 -7.44
C GLU A 80 9.71 8.33 -6.31
N VAL A 81 8.89 8.10 -5.28
CA VAL A 81 9.20 7.22 -4.15
C VAL A 81 9.49 5.78 -4.59
N TYR A 82 8.90 5.29 -5.69
CA TYR A 82 9.07 3.89 -6.15
C TYR A 82 9.84 3.78 -7.48
N GLN A 83 10.26 4.91 -8.05
CA GLN A 83 10.82 4.93 -9.38
C GLN A 83 12.07 4.06 -9.50
N ALA A 84 12.94 4.06 -8.47
CA ALA A 84 14.16 3.26 -8.45
C ALA A 84 13.85 1.75 -8.43
N GLU A 85 12.85 1.33 -7.67
CA GLU A 85 12.45 -0.07 -7.53
C GLU A 85 11.87 -0.61 -8.85
N PHE A 86 11.00 0.15 -9.52
CA PHE A 86 10.46 -0.26 -10.81
C PHE A 86 11.49 -0.17 -11.95
N ALA A 87 12.40 0.81 -11.91
CA ALA A 87 13.46 0.94 -12.91
C ALA A 87 14.54 -0.15 -12.82
N ALA A 88 14.68 -0.81 -11.66
CA ALA A 88 15.62 -1.90 -11.45
C ALA A 88 15.11 -3.27 -11.95
N LEU A 89 13.84 -3.35 -12.39
CA LEU A 89 13.27 -4.59 -12.90
C LEU A 89 13.89 -4.98 -14.25
N THR A 90 14.08 -6.27 -14.43
CA THR A 90 14.57 -6.84 -15.70
C THR A 90 13.39 -7.07 -16.65
N ALA A 91 13.66 -7.28 -17.94
CA ALA A 91 12.60 -7.61 -18.90
C ALA A 91 11.87 -8.91 -18.48
N GLY A 92 10.54 -8.89 -18.53
CA GLY A 92 9.68 -9.99 -18.13
C GLY A 92 8.47 -9.56 -17.32
N GLN A 93 7.66 -10.55 -16.93
CA GLN A 93 6.50 -10.35 -16.07
C GLN A 93 6.90 -10.50 -14.59
N HIS A 94 6.53 -9.51 -13.79
CA HIS A 94 6.77 -9.47 -12.35
C HIS A 94 5.44 -9.49 -11.58
N GLN A 95 5.38 -10.27 -10.51
CA GLN A 95 4.26 -10.20 -9.57
C GLN A 95 4.55 -9.12 -8.55
N VAL A 96 3.73 -8.09 -8.49
CA VAL A 96 3.82 -7.02 -7.49
C VAL A 96 2.72 -7.20 -6.45
N GLU A 97 3.07 -7.04 -5.19
CA GLU A 97 2.16 -7.10 -4.07
C GLU A 97 2.36 -5.90 -3.14
N ILE A 98 1.25 -5.28 -2.72
CA ILE A 98 1.25 -4.23 -1.70
C ILE A 98 0.55 -4.74 -0.46
N ARG A 99 1.23 -4.60 0.68
CA ARG A 99 0.69 -4.91 1.99
C ARG A 99 0.71 -3.65 2.84
N LEU A 100 -0.46 -3.18 3.28
CA LEU A 100 -0.57 -2.04 4.18
C LEU A 100 -0.78 -2.54 5.61
N TYR A 101 -0.07 -1.93 6.54
CA TYR A 101 -0.03 -2.29 7.94
C TYR A 101 -0.25 -1.08 8.84
N LYS A 102 -0.75 -1.34 10.04
CA LYS A 102 -0.70 -0.39 11.16
C LYS A 102 -0.20 -1.06 12.43
N LEU A 103 0.35 -0.31 13.37
CA LEU A 103 0.59 -0.81 14.72
C LEU A 103 -0.74 -0.93 15.48
N GLY A 104 -0.97 -2.11 16.07
CA GLY A 104 -2.10 -2.38 16.94
C GLY A 104 -2.04 -1.58 18.24
N PRO A 105 -3.12 -1.63 19.05
CA PRO A 105 -3.13 -0.98 20.36
C PRO A 105 -2.03 -1.56 21.26
N VAL A 106 -1.60 -0.77 22.24
CA VAL A 106 -0.80 -1.28 23.35
C VAL A 106 -1.69 -2.20 24.18
N ASP A 107 -1.30 -3.46 24.33
CA ASP A 107 -1.94 -4.34 25.31
C ASP A 107 -1.53 -3.86 26.71
N GLN A 108 -2.43 -3.17 27.40
CA GLN A 108 -2.15 -2.64 28.74
C GLN A 108 -1.95 -3.73 29.80
N ALA A 109 -2.29 -5.00 29.50
CA ALA A 109 -1.99 -6.13 30.39
C ALA A 109 -0.52 -6.56 30.31
N ALA A 110 0.19 -6.21 29.23
CA ALA A 110 1.63 -6.36 29.15
C ALA A 110 2.27 -5.13 29.79
N GLY A 111 2.96 -5.29 30.92
CA GLY A 111 3.66 -4.20 31.61
C GLY A 111 4.68 -3.46 30.73
N ASP A 112 5.42 -2.51 31.32
CA ASP A 112 6.43 -1.70 30.62
C ASP A 112 7.33 -2.57 29.71
N GLY A 113 7.18 -2.41 28.39
CA GLY A 113 7.82 -3.25 27.36
C GLY A 113 6.88 -3.91 26.35
N ALA A 114 5.58 -3.66 26.40
CA ALA A 114 4.60 -4.20 25.45
C ALA A 114 4.96 -3.89 23.97
N VAL A 115 5.30 -4.93 23.21
CA VAL A 115 5.51 -4.83 21.76
C VAL A 115 4.16 -4.71 21.08
N ARG A 116 3.94 -3.60 20.38
CA ARG A 116 2.71 -3.42 19.59
C ARG A 116 2.77 -4.31 18.34
N PRO A 117 1.76 -5.15 18.10
CA PRO A 117 1.76 -6.01 16.93
C PRO A 117 1.54 -5.20 15.65
N ALA A 118 2.20 -5.58 14.57
CA ALA A 118 1.83 -5.11 13.23
C ALA A 118 0.54 -5.80 12.78
N ILE A 119 -0.47 -5.03 12.43
CA ILE A 119 -1.76 -5.50 11.93
C ILE A 119 -1.82 -5.22 10.43
N ALA A 120 -1.97 -6.27 9.62
CA ALA A 120 -2.25 -6.11 8.20
C ALA A 120 -3.67 -5.54 8.02
N VAL A 121 -3.79 -4.37 7.39
CA VAL A 121 -5.08 -3.69 7.19
C VAL A 121 -5.60 -3.83 5.76
N SER A 122 -4.72 -3.99 4.78
CA SER A 122 -5.13 -4.24 3.39
C SER A 122 -4.01 -4.91 2.60
N ARG A 123 -4.40 -5.68 1.60
CA ARG A 123 -3.51 -6.39 0.68
C ARG A 123 -4.07 -6.29 -0.73
N GLY A 124 -3.19 -6.26 -1.72
CA GLY A 124 -3.54 -6.50 -3.13
C GLY A 124 -2.31 -6.82 -3.96
N GLU A 125 -2.55 -7.41 -5.12
CA GLU A 125 -1.52 -7.84 -6.05
C GLU A 125 -1.90 -7.53 -7.49
N PHE A 126 -0.90 -7.32 -8.34
CA PHE A 126 -1.04 -7.13 -9.78
C PHE A 126 0.20 -7.64 -10.52
N SER A 127 0.04 -7.97 -11.79
CA SER A 127 1.15 -8.29 -12.70
C SER A 127 1.71 -7.01 -13.32
N TYR A 128 3.04 -6.90 -13.40
CA TYR A 128 3.74 -5.78 -14.02
C TYR A 128 4.71 -6.30 -15.09
N LEU A 129 4.48 -5.92 -16.34
CA LEU A 129 5.28 -6.33 -17.50
C LEU A 129 6.34 -5.27 -17.82
N VAL A 130 7.60 -5.69 -17.86
CA VAL A 130 8.72 -4.91 -18.39
C VAL A 130 9.06 -5.47 -19.77
N PRO A 131 8.98 -4.68 -20.85
CA PRO A 131 9.23 -5.14 -22.22
C PRO A 131 10.72 -5.47 -22.48
#